data_AF-A0AAT9GMK0-F1
#
_entry.id   AF-A0AAT9GMK0-F1
#
_cell.length_a   1.000
_cell.length_b   1.000
_cell.length_c   1.000
_cell.angle_alpha   90.00
_cell.angle_beta   90.00
_cell.angle_gamma   90.00
#
_symmetry.space_group_name_H-M   'P 1'
#
loop_
_entity.id
_entity.type
_entity.pdbx_description
1 polymer ?
#
loop_
_entity_poly.entity_id
_entity_poly.type
_entity_poly.pdbx_seq_one_letter_code
_entity_poly.pdbx_strand_id
1 'polypeptide(L)'
;MVDTNVLVYDFISDSHEEAKKKLNVIERMVLRFNILVKFILMVITKLKIYNQLVKEKVEEILKNSVIVRVRKEDFIDSINLNIKN
;
A
#
# COMPACT_ATOMS: atom_id res chain seq x y z
N MET A 1 6.57 6.75 2.21
CA MET A 1 5.38 5.95 2.61
C MET A 1 4.46 5.87 1.41
N VAL A 2 4.04 4.68 1.00
CA VAL A 2 3.23 4.50 -0.23
C VAL A 2 1.75 4.66 0.07
N ASP A 3 1.05 5.38 -0.81
CA ASP A 3 -0.39 5.65 -0.72
C ASP A 3 -1.21 4.60 -1.49
N THR A 4 -2.46 4.36 -1.08
CA THR A 4 -3.39 3.40 -1.71
C THR A 4 -3.55 3.68 -3.20
N ASN A 5 -3.60 4.94 -3.61
CA ASN A 5 -3.75 5.33 -5.02
C ASN A 5 -2.62 4.80 -5.90
N VAL A 6 -1.40 4.69 -5.37
CA VAL A 6 -0.24 4.16 -6.10
C VAL A 6 -0.39 2.65 -6.34
N LEU A 7 -0.85 1.91 -5.33
CA LEU A 7 -1.09 0.46 -5.44
C LEU A 7 -2.24 0.13 -6.40
N VAL A 8 -3.29 0.95 -6.34
CA VAL A 8 -4.43 0.84 -7.23
C VAL A 8 -4.00 1.06 -8.66
N TYR A 9 -3.24 2.13 -8.92
CA TYR A 9 -2.76 2.47 -10.25
C TYR A 9 -1.86 1.37 -10.83
N ASP A 10 -0.95 0.80 -10.04
CA ASP A 10 -0.11 -0.33 -10.43
C ASP A 10 -0.90 -1.62 -10.75
N PHE A 11 -2.09 -1.77 -10.16
CA PHE A 11 -2.92 -2.96 -10.36
C PHE A 11 -3.85 -2.88 -11.58
N ILE A 12 -4.39 -1.69 -11.89
CA ILE A 12 -5.38 -1.51 -12.97
C ILE A 12 -4.79 -1.07 -14.31
N SER A 13 -3.56 -0.54 -14.32
CA SER A 13 -2.92 -0.13 -15.56
C SER A 13 -2.06 -1.27 -16.12
N ASP A 14 -2.57 -1.95 -17.16
CA ASP A 14 -1.78 -2.88 -18.02
C ASP A 14 -0.60 -2.18 -18.72
N SER A 15 -0.54 -0.85 -18.63
CA SER A 15 0.45 -0.01 -19.28
C SER A 15 1.38 0.67 -18.28
N HIS A 16 2.66 0.35 -18.43
CA HIS A 16 3.83 1.22 -18.23
C HIS A 16 4.79 0.87 -17.08
N GLU A 17 5.97 0.45 -17.52
CA GLU A 17 7.27 0.40 -16.85
C GLU A 17 7.58 1.48 -15.81
N GLU A 18 6.89 2.61 -15.78
CA GLU A 18 7.25 3.76 -14.96
C GLU A 18 6.80 3.61 -13.49
N ALA A 19 5.61 3.04 -13.26
CA ALA A 19 5.18 2.64 -11.92
C ALA A 19 6.06 1.49 -11.42
N LYS A 20 6.26 0.45 -12.25
CA LYS A 20 7.21 -0.63 -11.98
C LYS A 20 8.63 -0.14 -11.72
N LYS A 21 9.15 0.87 -12.44
CA LYS A 21 10.48 1.46 -12.19
C LYS A 21 10.52 2.20 -10.86
N LYS A 22 9.52 3.03 -10.54
CA LYS A 22 9.45 3.70 -9.23
C LYS A 22 9.31 2.71 -8.06
N LEU A 23 8.66 1.57 -8.29
CA LEU A 23 8.49 0.50 -7.32
C LEU A 23 9.73 -0.40 -7.20
N ASN A 24 10.37 -0.75 -8.32
CA ASN A 24 11.58 -1.58 -8.38
C ASN A 24 12.84 -0.87 -7.86
N VAL A 25 12.85 0.46 -7.82
CA VAL A 25 13.94 1.26 -7.22
C VAL A 25 13.86 1.25 -5.68
N ILE A 26 12.71 0.87 -5.10
CA ILE A 26 12.53 0.79 -3.65
C ILE A 26 12.78 -0.66 -3.22
N GLU A 27 14.01 -0.99 -2.83
CA GLU A 27 14.42 -2.35 -2.43
C GLU A 27 13.50 -2.99 -1.36
N ARG A 28 12.79 -2.19 -0.55
CA ARG A 28 11.67 -2.62 0.32
C ARG A 28 10.66 -1.51 0.51
N MET A 29 9.43 -1.71 0.05
CA MET A 29 8.36 -0.72 0.24
C MET A 29 7.84 -0.72 1.68
N VAL A 30 7.80 0.43 2.35
CA VAL A 30 7.12 0.54 3.65
C VAL A 30 5.63 0.86 3.44
N LEU A 31 4.78 -0.08 3.86
CA LEU A 31 3.31 0.02 3.73
C LEU A 31 2.64 -0.05 5.09
N ARG A 32 1.68 0.84 5.33
CA ARG A 32 0.81 0.72 6.51
C ARG A 32 -0.23 -0.37 6.27
N PHE A 33 -0.48 -1.20 7.28
CA PHE A 33 -1.47 -2.28 7.20
C PHE A 33 -2.84 -1.82 6.65
N ASN A 34 -3.32 -0.65 7.10
CA ASN A 34 -4.61 -0.11 6.67
C ASN A 34 -4.66 0.29 5.18
N ILE A 35 -3.52 0.63 4.57
CA ILE A 35 -3.41 0.93 3.14
C ILE A 35 -3.64 -0.34 2.31
N LEU A 36 -3.04 -1.46 2.72
CA LEU A 36 -3.22 -2.75 2.05
C LEU A 36 -4.65 -3.28 2.18
N VAL A 37 -5.27 -3.16 3.36
CA VAL A 37 -6.68 -3.53 3.56
C VAL A 37 -7.61 -2.69 2.70
N LYS A 38 -7.39 -1.37 2.63
CA LYS A 38 -8.17 -0.48 1.74
C LYS A 38 -8.04 -0.87 0.28
N PHE A 39 -6.83 -1.18 -0.19
CA PHE A 39 -6.59 -1.64 -1.55
C PHE A 39 -7.41 -2.90 -1.85
N ILE A 40 -7.30 -3.95 -1.02
CA ILE A 40 -8.01 -5.22 -1.19
C ILE A 40 -9.52 -5.00 -1.28
N LEU A 41 -10.08 -4.27 -0.30
CA LEU A 41 -11.51 -4.00 -0.26
C LEU A 41 -11.97 -3.20 -1.49
N MET A 42 -11.20 -2.20 -1.91
CA MET A 42 -11.58 -1.37 -3.05
C MET A 42 -11.59 -2.18 -4.35
N VAL A 43 -10.58 -3.03 -4.56
CA VAL A 43 -10.49 -3.87 -5.76
C VAL A 43 -11.63 -4.89 -5.81
N ILE A 44 -11.91 -5.58 -4.70
CA ILE A 44 -12.97 -6.59 -4.64
C ILE A 44 -14.36 -5.95 -4.75
N THR A 45 -14.62 -4.89 -3.99
CA THR A 45 -15.98 -4.33 -3.88
C THR A 45 -16.34 -3.36 -4.99
N LYS A 46 -15.40 -2.50 -5.42
CA LYS A 46 -15.68 -1.46 -6.43
C LYS A 46 -15.33 -1.91 -7.83
N LEU A 47 -14.21 -2.60 -8.01
CA LEU A 47 -13.76 -3.04 -9.34
C LEU A 47 -14.27 -4.43 -9.70
N LYS A 48 -14.85 -5.17 -8.74
CA LYS A 48 -15.41 -6.52 -8.93
C LYS A 48 -14.39 -7.50 -9.54
N ILE A 49 -13.10 -7.32 -9.23
CA ILE A 49 -12.02 -8.14 -9.78
C ILE A 49 -11.96 -9.48 -9.05
N TYR A 50 -11.68 -10.55 -9.81
CA TYR A 50 -11.65 -11.93 -9.33
C TYR A 50 -10.70 -12.13 -8.14
N ASN A 51 -11.17 -12.82 -7.10
CA ASN A 51 -10.43 -13.02 -5.85
C ASN A 51 -9.02 -13.61 -6.03
N GLN A 52 -8.81 -14.44 -7.06
CA GLN A 52 -7.51 -15.06 -7.34
C GLN A 52 -6.45 -14.05 -7.83
N LEU A 53 -6.81 -13.14 -8.74
CA LEU A 53 -5.91 -12.08 -9.22
C LEU A 53 -5.54 -11.11 -8.10
N VAL A 54 -6.51 -10.78 -7.22
CA VAL A 54 -6.26 -9.93 -6.05
C VAL A 54 -5.29 -10.61 -5.09
N LYS A 55 -5.46 -11.91 -4.87
CA LYS A 55 -4.58 -12.70 -3.99
C LYS A 55 -3.15 -12.71 -4.49
N GLU A 56 -2.93 -13.01 -5.77
CA GLU A 56 -1.59 -13.04 -6.38
C GLU A 56 -0.90 -11.67 -6.27
N LYS A 57 -1.63 -10.57 -6.51
CA LYS A 57 -1.08 -9.23 -6.34
C LYS A 57 -0.72 -8.89 -4.90
N VAL A 58 -1.57 -9.27 -3.94
CA VAL A 58 -1.30 -9.05 -2.51
C VAL A 58 -0.06 -9.83 -2.08
N GLU A 59 0.11 -11.06 -2.54
CA GLU A 59 1.31 -11.87 -2.25
C GLU A 59 2.57 -11.22 -2.83
N GLU A 60 2.52 -10.70 -4.06
CA GLU A 60 3.62 -9.93 -4.67
C GLU A 60 3.98 -8.70 -3.82
N ILE A 61 2.96 -7.90 -3.43
CA ILE A 61 3.15 -6.71 -2.59
C ILE A 61 3.80 -7.10 -1.25
N LEU A 62 3.30 -8.14 -0.59
CA LEU A 62 3.82 -8.59 0.70
C LEU A 62 5.28 -9.08 0.62
N LYS A 63 5.66 -9.73 -0.49
CA LYS A 63 7.04 -10.20 -0.70
C LYS A 63 8.04 -9.04 -0.79
N ASN A 64 7.62 -7.91 -1.33
CA ASN A 64 8.47 -6.75 -1.61
C ASN A 64 8.28 -5.59 -0.61
N SER A 65 7.52 -5.81 0.47
CA SER A 65 7.14 -4.75 1.40
C SER A 65 7.37 -5.09 2.87
N VAL A 66 7.71 -4.08 3.65
CA VAL A 66 7.64 -4.11 5.11
C VAL A 66 6.30 -3.54 5.54
N ILE A 67 5.47 -4.37 6.17
CA ILE A 67 4.18 -3.94 6.70
C ILE A 67 4.36 -3.36 8.10
N VAL A 68 4.07 -2.07 8.23
CA VAL A 68 4.07 -1.37 9.52
C VAL A 68 2.65 -1.28 10.07
N ARG A 69 2.51 -1.61 11.36
CA ARG A 69 1.28 -1.38 12.12
C ARG A 69 1.36 -0.03 12.80
N VAL A 70 0.24 0.66 12.85
CA VAL A 70 0.09 1.86 13.68
C VAL A 70 -0.27 1.40 15.09
N ARG A 71 0.51 1.82 16.08
CA ARG A 71 0.28 1.56 17.50
C ARG A 71 -0.29 2.80 18.17
N LYS A 72 -0.75 2.65 19.42
CA LYS A 72 -1.32 3.76 20.18
C LYS A 72 -0.30 4.88 20.40
N GLU A 73 0.95 4.49 20.61
CA GLU A 73 2.08 5.39 20.86
C GLU A 73 2.36 6.29 19.66
N ASP A 74 2.20 5.78 18.44
CA ASP A 74 2.40 6.57 17.21
C ASP A 74 1.40 7.75 17.12
N PHE A 75 0.20 7.61 17.72
CA PHE A 75 -0.77 8.71 17.82
C PHE A 75 -0.33 9.74 18.86
N ILE A 76 0.15 9.30 20.02
CA ILE A 76 0.66 10.19 21.08
C ILE A 76 1.84 11.00 20.56
N ASP A 77 2.79 10.35 19.87
CA ASP A 77 3.92 11.00 19.23
C ASP A 77 3.46 12.00 18.17
N SER A 78 2.44 11.65 17.37
CA SER A 78 1.90 12.57 16.35
C SER A 78 1.27 13.83 16.93
N ILE A 79 0.61 13.73 18.10
CA ILE A 79 0.05 14.88 18.81
C ILE A 79 1.19 15.77 19.32
N ASN A 80 2.23 15.15 19.90
CA ASN A 80 3.38 15.85 20.47
C ASN A 80 4.28 16.54 19.43
N LEU A 81 4.27 16.07 18.17
CA LEU A 81 4.96 16.73 17.05
C LEU A 81 4.42 18.13 16.76
N ASN A 82 3.15 18.41 17.07
CA ASN A 82 2.53 19.73 16.89
C ASN A 82 2.70 20.67 18.08
N ILE A 83 3.25 20.21 19.21
CA ILE A 83 3.40 21.00 20.44
C ILE A 83 4.81 21.62 20.56
N LYS A 84 5.75 21.21 19.69
CA LYS A 84 7.14 21.70 19.68
C LYS A 84 7.46 22.77 18.61
N ASN A 85 6.45 23.34 17.96
CA ASN A 85 6.61 24.51 17.07
C ASN A 85 6.05 25.77 17.72
#